data_AF-A0A7U3YIY8-F1
#
_entry.id   AF-A0A7U3YIY8-F1
#
_cell.length_a   1.000
_cell.length_b   1.000
_cell.length_c   1.000
_cell.angle_alpha   90.00
_cell.angle_beta   90.00
_cell.angle_gamma   90.00
#
_symmetry.space_group_name_H-M   'P 1'
#
loop_
_entity.id
_entity.type
_entity.pdbx_description
1 polymer ?
#
loop_
_entity_poly.entity_id
_entity_poly.type
_entity_poly.pdbx_seq_one_letter_code
_entity_poly.pdbx_strand_id
1 'polypeptide(L)'
;MWFKKIFRKFVVITRDVLLASVVSEPEKKVFHNISRQYPRSLHCIVFFFYIYLVFLLFLVAKIAINTLNPGSFIVSARTEQVEYQPESIDPPRIPFHNATVYWEEVGSEVFDPLAPESAKLKSVSHKGAGSLQIHGKAAVIFSRIAKGPVHVKIRSTDKNSLYDDNDQLLCTLPEVVDLVLNDPAAMIAQGVTWKYTVDGPVIVGRVPTYDAYQQNGLLLDGEIHMIAKQLLSGNHYKVDPYKLQLGDGLQFTPTEPKTSGMITFDLDRGLQIVTIVEANSATINKFRGTKLKIRNNLWSKMGKDEELVITWAIMLAVPGSIVFFIRLLYFHSEMKLKNEQSSHDC
;
A
#
# COMPACT_ATOMS: atom_id res chain seq x y z
N MET A 1 0.19 -36.15 -34.82
CA MET A 1 -0.53 -37.44 -34.58
C MET A 1 -0.32 -37.98 -33.15
N TRP A 2 0.89 -37.87 -32.58
CA TRP A 2 1.23 -38.34 -31.23
C TRP A 2 0.43 -37.66 -30.10
N PHE A 3 0.29 -36.33 -30.14
CA PHE A 3 -0.45 -35.55 -29.14
C PHE A 3 -1.93 -35.97 -28.99
N LYS A 4 -2.61 -36.28 -30.10
CA LYS A 4 -4.01 -36.76 -30.10
C LYS A 4 -4.14 -38.12 -29.40
N LYS A 5 -3.17 -39.02 -29.56
CA LYS A 5 -3.18 -40.34 -28.89
C LYS A 5 -2.96 -40.20 -27.39
N ILE A 6 -2.08 -39.31 -26.96
CA ILE A 6 -1.82 -39.02 -25.54
C ILE A 6 -3.04 -38.40 -24.88
N PHE A 7 -3.62 -37.36 -25.49
CA PHE A 7 -4.80 -36.69 -24.96
C PHE A 7 -5.97 -37.67 -24.76
N ARG A 8 -6.22 -38.53 -25.75
CA ARG A 8 -7.29 -39.54 -25.66
C ARG A 8 -7.06 -40.55 -24.52
N LYS A 9 -5.81 -40.99 -24.30
CA LYS A 9 -5.48 -41.85 -23.15
C LYS A 9 -5.73 -41.13 -21.83
N PHE A 10 -5.35 -39.86 -21.73
CA PHE A 10 -5.50 -39.07 -20.51
C PHE A 10 -6.98 -38.83 -20.13
N VAL A 11 -7.82 -38.54 -21.12
CA VAL A 11 -9.28 -38.40 -20.94
C VAL A 11 -9.89 -39.69 -20.41
N VAL A 12 -9.50 -40.85 -20.95
CA VAL A 12 -9.99 -42.16 -20.51
C VAL A 12 -9.55 -42.47 -19.07
N ILE A 13 -8.29 -42.22 -18.73
CA ILE A 13 -7.79 -42.40 -17.35
C ILE A 13 -8.57 -41.50 -16.37
N THR A 14 -8.74 -40.22 -16.71
CA THR A 14 -9.44 -39.26 -15.85
C THR A 14 -10.91 -39.63 -15.66
N ARG A 15 -11.57 -40.09 -16.72
CA ARG A 15 -12.93 -40.66 -16.66
C ARG A 15 -13.01 -41.81 -15.66
N ASP A 16 -12.09 -42.76 -15.78
CA ASP A 16 -12.11 -43.98 -14.98
C ASP A 16 -11.83 -43.67 -13.50
N VAL A 17 -10.91 -42.74 -13.23
CA VAL A 17 -10.64 -42.23 -11.87
C VAL A 17 -11.85 -41.50 -11.29
N LEU A 18 -12.51 -40.62 -12.05
CA LEU A 18 -13.73 -39.92 -11.60
C LEU A 18 -14.89 -40.87 -11.32
N LEU A 19 -15.05 -41.91 -12.15
CA LEU A 19 -16.10 -42.90 -11.95
C LEU A 19 -15.81 -43.76 -10.71
N ALA A 20 -14.54 -44.14 -10.50
CA ALA A 20 -14.10 -44.91 -9.34
C ALA A 20 -14.18 -44.12 -8.03
N SER A 21 -13.99 -42.80 -8.05
CA SER A 21 -14.07 -41.96 -6.85
C SER A 21 -15.49 -41.73 -6.36
N VAL A 22 -16.50 -41.91 -7.22
CA VAL A 22 -17.92 -41.68 -6.89
C VAL A 22 -18.67 -42.97 -6.58
N VAL A 23 -18.26 -44.10 -7.18
CA VAL A 23 -18.90 -45.41 -7.01
C VAL A 23 -18.08 -46.23 -6.01
N SER A 24 -18.65 -46.50 -4.83
CA SER A 24 -17.98 -47.17 -3.70
C SER A 24 -17.62 -48.65 -3.92
N GLU A 25 -17.91 -49.21 -5.09
CA GLU A 25 -17.63 -50.61 -5.44
C GLU A 25 -17.12 -50.73 -6.89
N PRO A 26 -15.83 -50.42 -7.16
CA PRO A 26 -15.24 -50.50 -8.49
C PRO A 26 -15.14 -51.94 -9.04
N GLU A 27 -15.35 -52.96 -8.19
CA GLU A 27 -15.16 -54.38 -8.52
C GLU A 27 -16.36 -55.05 -9.21
N LYS A 28 -17.50 -54.37 -9.38
CA LYS A 28 -18.70 -54.95 -10.00
C LYS A 28 -18.82 -54.59 -11.48
N LYS A 29 -19.34 -55.54 -12.29
CA LYS A 29 -19.70 -55.43 -13.73
C LYS A 29 -20.42 -54.11 -14.11
N VAL A 30 -21.03 -53.44 -13.13
CA VAL A 30 -21.70 -52.14 -13.22
C VAL A 30 -20.77 -51.03 -13.73
N PHE A 31 -19.51 -50.99 -13.32
CA PHE A 31 -18.54 -49.97 -13.79
C PHE A 31 -18.32 -50.06 -15.30
N HIS A 32 -18.10 -51.28 -15.80
CA HIS A 32 -17.92 -51.55 -17.23
C HIS A 32 -19.19 -51.24 -18.02
N ASN A 33 -20.37 -51.56 -17.47
CA ASN A 33 -21.66 -51.28 -18.11
C ASN A 33 -21.93 -49.78 -18.25
N ILE A 34 -21.71 -48.96 -17.22
CA ILE A 34 -21.91 -47.50 -17.30
C ILE A 34 -20.98 -46.89 -18.35
N SER A 35 -19.70 -47.30 -18.35
CA SER A 35 -18.70 -46.83 -19.31
C SER A 35 -19.05 -47.18 -20.76
N ARG A 36 -19.65 -48.35 -20.99
CA ARG A 36 -20.08 -48.83 -22.32
C ARG A 36 -21.42 -48.20 -22.75
N GLN A 37 -22.34 -47.99 -21.82
CA GLN A 37 -23.69 -47.52 -22.10
C GLN A 37 -23.77 -45.99 -22.29
N TYR A 38 -22.97 -45.23 -21.54
CA TYR A 38 -22.98 -43.76 -21.58
C TYR A 38 -21.62 -43.13 -21.90
N PRO A 39 -20.93 -43.54 -22.98
CA PRO A 39 -19.60 -43.02 -23.28
C PRO A 39 -19.64 -41.51 -23.54
N ARG A 40 -20.63 -41.00 -24.30
CA ARG A 40 -20.73 -39.57 -24.63
C ARG A 40 -20.96 -38.70 -23.38
N SER A 41 -21.86 -39.12 -22.49
CA SER A 41 -22.16 -38.39 -21.25
C SER A 41 -20.96 -38.33 -20.33
N LEU A 42 -20.21 -39.43 -20.18
CA LEU A 42 -18.98 -39.45 -19.39
C LEU A 42 -17.88 -38.56 -19.99
N HIS A 43 -17.73 -38.53 -21.31
CA HIS A 43 -16.79 -37.59 -21.95
C HIS A 43 -17.20 -36.13 -21.73
N CYS A 44 -18.50 -35.83 -21.73
CA CYS A 44 -19.03 -34.51 -21.42
C CYS A 44 -18.74 -34.10 -19.96
N ILE A 45 -18.97 -35.00 -19.00
CA ILE A 45 -18.63 -34.78 -17.58
C ILE A 45 -17.12 -34.52 -17.40
N VAL A 46 -16.27 -35.33 -18.03
CA VAL A 46 -14.81 -35.15 -17.98
C VAL A 46 -14.38 -33.82 -18.62
N PHE A 47 -15.03 -33.41 -19.71
CA PHE A 47 -14.77 -32.12 -20.34
C PHE A 47 -15.13 -30.95 -19.39
N PHE A 48 -16.30 -30.98 -18.76
CA PHE A 48 -16.68 -29.99 -17.75
C PHE A 48 -15.74 -29.98 -16.55
N PHE A 49 -15.27 -31.16 -16.11
CA PHE A 49 -14.26 -31.26 -15.06
C PHE A 49 -12.94 -30.60 -15.45
N TYR A 50 -12.49 -30.75 -16.70
CA TYR A 50 -11.29 -30.04 -17.16
C TYR A 50 -11.50 -28.53 -17.24
N ILE A 51 -12.66 -28.06 -17.71
CA ILE A 51 -12.99 -26.62 -17.67
C ILE A 51 -12.92 -26.11 -16.23
N TYR A 52 -13.49 -26.85 -15.28
CA TYR A 52 -13.45 -26.52 -13.86
C TYR A 52 -12.01 -26.47 -13.32
N LEU A 53 -11.14 -27.42 -13.67
CA LEU A 53 -9.74 -27.40 -13.27
C LEU A 53 -8.97 -26.20 -13.83
N VAL A 54 -9.20 -25.86 -15.11
CA VAL A 54 -8.59 -24.67 -15.72
C VAL A 54 -9.08 -23.40 -15.04
N PHE A 55 -10.38 -23.32 -14.75
CA PHE A 55 -10.96 -22.21 -13.99
C PHE A 55 -10.33 -22.08 -12.59
N LEU A 56 -10.17 -23.19 -11.87
CA LEU A 56 -9.55 -23.21 -10.55
C LEU A 56 -8.08 -22.76 -10.61
N LEU A 57 -7.33 -23.21 -11.62
CA LEU A 57 -5.95 -22.78 -11.83
C LEU A 57 -5.88 -21.27 -12.11
N PHE A 58 -6.75 -20.75 -12.97
CA PHE A 58 -6.85 -19.32 -13.25
C PHE A 58 -7.20 -18.52 -11.98
N LEU A 59 -8.13 -19.03 -11.17
CA LEU A 59 -8.53 -18.41 -9.92
C LEU A 59 -7.35 -18.32 -8.94
N VAL A 60 -6.63 -19.43 -8.72
CA VAL A 60 -5.45 -19.47 -7.86
C VAL A 60 -4.37 -18.52 -8.36
N ALA A 61 -4.11 -18.50 -9.67
CA ALA A 61 -3.16 -17.57 -10.27
C ALA A 61 -3.56 -16.10 -10.06
N LYS A 62 -4.84 -15.77 -10.28
CA LYS A 62 -5.37 -14.41 -10.08
C LYS A 62 -5.28 -13.97 -8.62
N ILE A 63 -5.64 -14.85 -7.68
CA ILE A 63 -5.51 -14.60 -6.23
C ILE A 63 -4.03 -14.39 -5.86
N ALA A 64 -3.11 -15.22 -6.37
CA ALA A 64 -1.69 -15.10 -6.08
C ALA A 64 -1.13 -13.75 -6.56
N ILE A 65 -1.43 -13.34 -7.79
CA ILE A 65 -0.99 -12.06 -8.37
C ILE A 65 -1.56 -10.88 -7.56
N ASN A 66 -2.86 -10.87 -7.27
CA ASN A 66 -3.50 -9.77 -6.55
C ASN A 66 -3.16 -9.74 -5.04
N THR A 67 -2.65 -10.83 -4.49
CA THR A 67 -2.14 -10.87 -3.12
C THR A 67 -0.80 -10.12 -3.00
N LEU A 68 0.03 -10.16 -4.04
CA LEU A 68 1.37 -9.56 -4.07
C LEU A 68 1.39 -8.05 -4.34
N ASN A 69 0.30 -7.47 -4.84
CA ASN A 69 0.26 -6.04 -5.13
C ASN A 69 0.27 -5.20 -3.84
N PRO A 70 1.17 -4.19 -3.74
CA PRO A 70 1.20 -3.27 -2.61
C PRO A 70 -0.12 -2.52 -2.48
N GLY A 71 -0.46 -2.14 -1.25
CA GLY A 71 -1.58 -1.24 -0.99
C GLY A 71 -1.12 0.21 -1.03
N SER A 72 -2.09 1.12 -0.94
CA SER A 72 -1.83 2.54 -0.74
C SER A 72 -2.35 2.94 0.63
N PHE A 73 -1.58 3.72 1.38
CA PHE A 73 -2.00 4.30 2.65
C PHE A 73 -2.24 5.79 2.46
N ILE A 74 -3.41 6.27 2.84
CA ILE A 74 -3.68 7.71 2.97
C ILE A 74 -3.46 8.06 4.42
N VAL A 75 -2.48 8.92 4.68
CA VAL A 75 -2.22 9.48 6.01
C VAL A 75 -2.73 10.91 6.01
N SER A 76 -3.63 11.22 6.94
CA SER A 76 -3.96 12.60 7.29
C SER A 76 -3.58 12.82 8.73
N ALA A 77 -2.68 13.76 9.00
CA ALA A 77 -2.14 13.96 10.33
C ALA A 77 -1.86 15.42 10.62
N ARG A 78 -1.97 15.78 11.89
CA ARG A 78 -1.47 17.05 12.41
C ARG A 78 -0.25 16.77 13.28
N THR A 79 0.88 17.37 12.96
CA THR A 79 2.17 17.12 13.61
C THR A 79 2.96 18.41 13.76
N GLU A 80 3.77 18.51 14.79
CA GLU A 80 4.66 19.66 14.97
C GLU A 80 5.94 19.56 14.14
N GLN A 81 6.22 18.37 13.58
CA GLN A 81 7.37 18.13 12.73
C GLN A 81 7.08 17.10 11.64
N VAL A 82 7.55 17.39 10.43
CA VAL A 82 7.55 16.48 9.26
C VAL A 82 8.95 16.46 8.69
N GLU A 83 9.48 15.28 8.43
CA GLU A 83 10.74 15.12 7.70
C GLU A 83 10.45 14.54 6.32
N TYR A 84 11.09 15.14 5.31
CA TYR A 84 10.85 14.89 3.90
C TYR A 84 12.18 14.79 3.16
N GLN A 85 12.29 13.82 2.26
CA GLN A 85 13.44 13.67 1.35
C GLN A 85 12.94 13.83 -0.09
N PRO A 86 13.38 14.85 -0.85
CA PRO A 86 12.94 15.04 -2.21
C PRO A 86 13.55 14.01 -3.17
N GLU A 87 12.71 13.43 -4.02
CA GLU A 87 13.12 12.52 -5.11
C GLU A 87 13.01 13.13 -6.52
N SER A 88 12.61 14.40 -6.62
CA SER A 88 12.42 15.10 -7.89
C SER A 88 13.71 15.20 -8.73
N ILE A 89 13.56 15.05 -10.05
CA ILE A 89 14.63 15.26 -11.05
C ILE A 89 14.98 16.75 -11.13
N ASP A 90 14.00 17.63 -10.94
CA ASP A 90 14.19 19.07 -10.89
C ASP A 90 14.45 19.53 -9.45
N PRO A 91 15.41 20.47 -9.23
CA PRO A 91 15.77 20.91 -7.88
C PRO A 91 14.54 21.54 -7.21
N PRO A 92 14.05 20.99 -6.09
CA PRO A 92 12.80 21.43 -5.50
C PRO A 92 12.94 22.87 -4.98
N ARG A 93 11.89 23.67 -5.21
CA ARG A 93 11.82 25.06 -4.77
C ARG A 93 10.76 25.19 -3.68
N ILE A 94 11.16 25.71 -2.52
CA ILE A 94 10.26 26.01 -1.42
C ILE A 94 9.83 27.48 -1.54
N PRO A 95 8.56 27.76 -1.91
CA PRO A 95 8.06 29.12 -1.93
C PRO A 95 7.89 29.63 -0.50
N PHE A 96 8.16 30.92 -0.29
CA PHE A 96 7.95 31.58 0.98
C PHE A 96 7.40 32.99 0.77
N HIS A 97 6.85 33.56 1.84
CA HIS A 97 6.42 34.95 1.88
C HIS A 97 6.81 35.53 3.25
N ASN A 98 7.51 36.66 3.24
CA ASN A 98 8.05 37.32 4.45
C ASN A 98 8.84 36.36 5.35
N ALA A 99 10.01 35.94 4.87
CA ALA A 99 10.83 34.95 5.56
C ALA A 99 12.20 35.49 5.97
N THR A 100 12.76 34.90 7.02
CA THR A 100 14.15 35.09 7.40
C THR A 100 14.89 33.78 7.22
N VAL A 101 15.96 33.79 6.45
CA VAL A 101 16.84 32.63 6.27
C VAL A 101 18.03 32.79 7.21
N TYR A 102 18.29 31.76 8.03
CA TYR A 102 19.43 31.68 8.93
C TYR A 102 20.38 30.58 8.48
N TRP A 103 21.68 30.80 8.66
CA TRP A 103 22.70 29.77 8.45
C TRP A 103 23.92 30.02 9.31
N GLU A 104 24.66 28.96 9.57
CA GLU A 104 25.96 29.02 10.25
C GLU A 104 27.06 28.99 9.22
N GLU A 105 28.00 29.94 9.30
CA GLU A 105 29.25 29.82 8.56
C GLU A 105 30.24 29.03 9.42
N VAL A 106 30.65 27.88 8.91
CA VAL A 106 31.82 27.19 9.44
C VAL A 106 33.02 28.06 9.10
N GLY A 107 33.56 28.75 10.10
CA GLY A 107 34.78 29.54 9.94
C GLY A 107 35.91 28.63 9.46
N SER A 108 36.54 29.00 8.34
CA SER A 108 37.69 28.28 7.78
C SER A 108 38.99 28.53 8.55
N GLU A 109 38.90 28.96 9.80
CA GLU A 109 40.09 29.33 10.58
C GLU A 109 40.56 28.12 11.38
N VAL A 110 41.86 27.88 11.24
CA VAL A 110 42.69 26.96 12.04
C VAL A 110 42.13 26.83 13.45
N PHE A 111 41.85 25.60 13.87
CA PHE A 111 41.39 25.28 15.23
C PHE A 111 42.30 25.93 16.27
N ASP A 112 41.82 27.01 16.90
CA ASP A 112 42.44 27.64 18.06
C ASP A 112 41.65 27.20 19.30
N PRO A 113 42.20 26.30 20.14
CA PRO A 113 41.53 25.79 21.33
C PRO A 113 41.30 26.85 22.42
N LEU A 114 41.77 28.09 22.23
CA LEU A 114 41.57 29.22 23.14
C LEU A 114 40.57 30.26 22.59
N ALA A 115 40.14 30.14 21.33
CA ALA A 115 39.11 31.00 20.78
C ALA A 115 37.72 30.53 21.25
N PRO A 116 36.82 31.44 21.70
CA PRO A 116 35.45 31.06 21.95
C PRO A 116 34.82 30.62 20.62
N GLU A 117 34.62 29.31 20.45
CA GLU A 117 33.87 28.71 19.33
C GLU A 117 32.47 29.36 19.28
N SER A 118 32.37 30.44 18.51
CA SER A 118 31.13 31.14 18.27
C SER A 118 30.89 31.04 16.77
N ALA A 119 30.20 29.97 16.37
CA ALA A 119 29.61 29.90 15.04
C ALA A 119 28.83 31.20 14.81
N LYS A 120 29.29 32.02 13.85
CA LYS A 120 28.62 33.29 13.53
C LYS A 120 27.35 32.94 12.76
N LEU A 121 26.21 33.04 13.44
CA LEU A 121 24.90 32.94 12.82
C LEU A 121 24.69 34.13 11.89
N LYS A 122 24.56 33.89 10.59
CA LYS A 122 24.16 34.89 9.61
C LYS A 122 22.68 34.77 9.30
N SER A 123 22.09 35.87 8.87
CA SER A 123 20.70 35.89 8.43
C SER A 123 20.46 36.86 7.29
N VAL A 124 19.51 36.53 6.43
CA VAL A 124 18.96 37.40 5.38
C VAL A 124 17.45 37.40 5.55
N SER A 125 16.88 38.59 5.70
CA SER A 125 15.43 38.78 5.76
C SER A 125 14.93 39.30 4.42
N HIS A 126 13.96 38.59 3.84
CA HIS A 126 13.30 38.97 2.59
C HIS A 126 11.85 39.34 2.86
N LYS A 127 11.44 40.52 2.41
CA LYS A 127 10.05 41.00 2.47
C LYS A 127 9.41 40.78 1.11
N GLY A 128 8.19 40.26 1.09
CA GLY A 128 7.52 39.81 -0.14
C GLY A 128 7.64 38.31 -0.34
N ALA A 129 7.27 37.84 -1.51
CA ALA A 129 7.41 36.43 -1.85
C ALA A 129 8.79 36.13 -2.44
N GLY A 130 9.13 34.85 -2.48
CA GLY A 130 10.40 34.37 -2.97
C GLY A 130 10.43 32.86 -2.96
N SER A 131 11.54 32.28 -3.38
CA SER A 131 11.71 30.84 -3.35
C SER A 131 13.13 30.43 -2.98
N LEU A 132 13.23 29.32 -2.25
CA LEU A 132 14.49 28.70 -1.86
C LEU A 132 14.65 27.42 -2.66
N GLN A 133 15.60 27.40 -3.58
CA GLN A 133 15.92 26.25 -4.41
C GLN A 133 16.96 25.37 -3.71
N ILE A 134 16.61 24.10 -3.58
CA ILE A 134 17.45 23.08 -2.95
C ILE A 134 18.20 22.33 -4.03
N HIS A 135 19.51 22.19 -3.87
CA HIS A 135 20.37 21.46 -4.81
C HIS A 135 20.87 20.16 -4.21
N GLY A 136 21.03 19.14 -5.05
CA GLY A 136 21.52 17.82 -4.63
C GLY A 136 20.53 17.02 -3.81
N LYS A 137 21.03 16.01 -3.08
CA LYS A 137 20.22 15.22 -2.16
C LYS A 137 19.99 16.02 -0.89
N ALA A 138 18.76 16.09 -0.41
CA ALA A 138 18.46 16.86 0.79
C ALA A 138 17.52 16.15 1.76
N ALA A 139 17.65 16.50 3.04
CA ALA A 139 16.65 16.25 4.05
C ALA A 139 16.02 17.60 4.44
N VAL A 140 14.71 17.71 4.27
CA VAL A 140 13.92 18.91 4.61
C VAL A 140 13.07 18.58 5.82
N ILE A 141 13.21 19.39 6.87
CA ILE A 141 12.48 19.24 8.12
C ILE A 141 11.59 20.46 8.29
N PHE A 142 10.28 20.26 8.13
CA PHE A 142 9.28 21.25 8.46
C PHE A 142 8.95 21.12 9.94
N SER A 143 8.92 22.22 10.67
CA SER A 143 8.48 22.23 12.06
C SER A 143 7.71 23.49 12.42
N ARG A 144 6.69 23.32 13.25
CA ARG A 144 5.91 24.40 13.84
C ARG A 144 5.41 23.93 15.19
N ILE A 145 5.96 24.48 16.25
CA ILE A 145 5.58 24.12 17.62
C ILE A 145 4.42 25.02 18.04
N ALA A 146 3.33 24.42 18.52
CA ALA A 146 2.11 25.14 18.84
C ALA A 146 1.69 26.12 17.72
N LYS A 147 1.52 27.41 18.04
CA LYS A 147 1.15 28.49 17.10
C LYS A 147 2.35 29.37 16.68
N GLY A 148 3.57 28.89 16.93
CA GLY A 148 4.80 29.62 16.62
C GLY A 148 5.07 29.79 15.13
N PRO A 149 6.25 30.36 14.79
CA PRO A 149 6.73 30.46 13.42
C PRO A 149 6.93 29.08 12.81
N VAL A 150 6.90 29.03 11.47
CA VAL A 150 7.23 27.80 10.73
C VAL A 150 8.70 27.80 10.40
N HIS A 151 9.41 26.77 10.84
CA HIS A 151 10.81 26.53 10.53
C HIS A 151 10.91 25.46 9.45
N VAL A 152 11.71 25.73 8.43
CA VAL A 152 12.04 24.80 7.36
C VAL A 152 13.55 24.64 7.34
N LYS A 153 14.03 23.60 8.03
CA LYS A 153 15.44 23.26 8.08
C LYS A 153 15.79 22.38 6.90
N ILE A 154 16.78 22.79 6.12
CA ILE A 154 17.23 22.08 4.93
C ILE A 154 18.66 21.65 5.16
N ARG A 155 18.95 20.38 4.88
CA ARG A 155 20.29 19.80 4.87
C ARG A 155 20.51 19.17 3.51
N SER A 156 21.17 19.89 2.62
CA SER A 156 21.48 19.46 1.26
C SER A 156 22.93 19.03 1.14
N THR A 157 23.25 18.23 0.11
CA THR A 157 24.64 17.91 -0.24
C THR A 157 25.33 19.05 -0.98
N ASP A 158 24.57 19.93 -1.63
CA ASP A 158 25.07 21.05 -2.40
C ASP A 158 24.56 22.39 -1.83
N LYS A 159 25.18 23.49 -2.27
CA LYS A 159 24.78 24.85 -1.88
C LYS A 159 23.37 25.17 -2.37
N ASN A 160 22.57 25.82 -1.52
CA ASN A 160 21.21 26.23 -1.84
C ASN A 160 21.18 27.62 -2.51
N SER A 161 20.10 27.97 -3.18
CA SER A 161 19.96 29.27 -3.86
C SER A 161 18.67 29.99 -3.46
N LEU A 162 18.78 31.27 -3.10
CA LEU A 162 17.65 32.11 -2.73
C LEU A 162 17.24 33.02 -3.89
N TYR A 163 15.95 33.02 -4.23
CA TYR A 163 15.37 33.81 -5.32
C TYR A 163 14.29 34.75 -4.80
N ASP A 164 14.15 35.90 -5.44
CA ASP A 164 13.09 36.88 -5.17
C ASP A 164 11.79 36.58 -5.94
N ASP A 165 10.83 37.50 -5.85
CA ASP A 165 9.54 37.49 -6.55
C ASP A 165 9.66 37.47 -8.08
N ASN A 166 10.77 37.96 -8.63
CA ASN A 166 11.03 38.06 -10.07
C ASN A 166 11.94 36.93 -10.58
N ASP A 167 12.14 35.88 -9.76
CA ASP A 167 13.07 34.78 -10.01
C ASP A 167 14.53 35.23 -10.21
N GLN A 168 14.91 36.36 -9.62
CA GLN A 168 16.29 36.83 -9.58
C GLN A 168 17.02 36.21 -8.40
N LEU A 169 18.22 35.68 -8.66
CA LEU A 169 19.07 35.11 -7.62
C LEU A 169 19.55 36.21 -6.67
N LEU A 170 19.11 36.15 -5.41
CA LEU A 170 19.52 37.06 -4.35
C LEU A 170 20.89 36.66 -3.78
N CYS A 171 21.04 35.39 -3.41
CA CYS A 171 22.29 34.87 -2.86
C CYS A 171 22.36 33.34 -2.93
N THR A 172 23.58 32.82 -2.88
CA THR A 172 23.87 31.40 -2.66
C THR A 172 24.09 31.15 -1.18
N LEU A 173 23.47 30.10 -0.66
CA LEU A 173 23.44 29.71 0.74
C LEU A 173 24.22 28.40 0.94
N PRO A 174 24.73 28.11 2.15
CA PRO A 174 25.41 26.85 2.44
C PRO A 174 24.45 25.64 2.39
N GLU A 175 25.02 24.45 2.60
CA GLU A 175 24.34 23.15 2.65
C GLU A 175 23.27 23.05 3.76
N VAL A 176 23.46 23.76 4.87
CA VAL A 176 22.55 23.77 6.01
C VAL A 176 21.95 25.15 6.20
N VAL A 177 20.63 25.25 6.06
CA VAL A 177 19.88 26.51 6.22
C VAL A 177 18.60 26.28 7.02
N ASP A 178 18.17 27.31 7.75
CA ASP A 178 16.87 27.36 8.42
C ASP A 178 16.06 28.53 7.89
N LEU A 179 15.00 28.23 7.13
CA LEU A 179 14.06 29.21 6.61
C LEU A 179 12.91 29.37 7.61
N VAL A 180 12.73 30.59 8.13
CA VAL A 180 11.73 30.88 9.16
C VAL A 180 10.65 31.80 8.59
N LEU A 181 9.41 31.29 8.57
CA LEU A 181 8.21 32.07 8.28
C LEU A 181 7.72 32.69 9.59
N ASN A 182 7.96 33.99 9.75
CA ASN A 182 7.82 34.66 11.05
C ASN A 182 6.36 34.87 11.49
N ASP A 183 5.42 35.07 10.55
CA ASP A 183 4.01 35.35 10.88
C ASP A 183 3.02 34.59 9.97
N PRO A 184 2.89 33.27 10.18
CA PRO A 184 1.92 32.46 9.45
C PRO A 184 0.47 32.89 9.74
N ALA A 185 0.20 33.48 10.91
CA ALA A 185 -1.14 33.92 11.29
C ALA A 185 -1.60 35.13 10.45
N ALA A 186 -0.73 36.11 10.24
CA ALA A 186 -1.03 37.23 9.35
C ALA A 186 -1.26 36.78 7.89
N MET A 187 -0.47 35.81 7.40
CA MET A 187 -0.69 35.25 6.06
C MET A 187 -2.09 34.64 5.93
N ILE A 188 -2.50 33.82 6.90
CA ILE A 188 -3.82 33.18 6.89
C ILE A 188 -4.94 34.22 7.05
N ALA A 189 -4.76 35.23 7.90
CA ALA A 189 -5.72 36.32 8.07
C ALA A 189 -5.94 37.13 6.78
N GLN A 190 -4.94 37.18 5.91
CA GLN A 190 -5.04 37.76 4.56
C GLN A 190 -5.66 36.81 3.52
N GLY A 191 -6.10 35.63 3.93
CA GLY A 191 -6.66 34.60 3.05
C GLY A 191 -5.59 33.81 2.27
N VAL A 192 -4.31 33.94 2.62
CA VAL A 192 -3.22 33.23 1.95
C VAL A 192 -2.99 31.88 2.63
N THR A 193 -3.23 30.78 1.91
CA THR A 193 -2.89 29.43 2.35
C THR A 193 -1.54 29.01 1.79
N TRP A 194 -0.55 28.77 2.64
CA TRP A 194 0.70 28.16 2.21
C TRP A 194 0.53 26.65 2.05
N LYS A 195 0.94 26.13 0.89
CA LYS A 195 0.87 24.70 0.55
C LYS A 195 2.18 24.30 -0.11
N TYR A 196 2.75 23.20 0.34
CA TYR A 196 3.94 22.62 -0.26
C TYR A 196 3.69 21.17 -0.62
N THR A 197 3.90 20.84 -1.89
CA THR A 197 3.77 19.47 -2.38
C THR A 197 5.01 18.68 -2.01
N VAL A 198 4.82 17.50 -1.42
CA VAL A 198 5.89 16.57 -1.10
C VAL A 198 5.86 15.42 -2.09
N ASP A 199 7.02 15.10 -2.66
CA ASP A 199 7.24 13.97 -3.56
C ASP A 199 8.55 13.28 -3.21
N GLY A 200 8.44 12.10 -2.61
CA GLY A 200 9.53 11.36 -1.98
C GLY A 200 9.24 10.99 -0.51
N PRO A 201 10.09 10.16 0.13
CA PRO A 201 9.84 9.59 1.45
C PRO A 201 9.52 10.63 2.52
N VAL A 202 8.46 10.36 3.30
CA VAL A 202 8.01 11.23 4.38
C VAL A 202 7.95 10.46 5.70
N ILE A 203 8.50 11.07 6.75
CA ILE A 203 8.39 10.59 8.12
C ILE A 203 7.44 11.52 8.89
N VAL A 204 6.32 10.94 9.34
CA VAL A 204 5.26 11.65 10.06
C VAL A 204 5.25 11.24 11.52
N GLY A 205 5.43 12.23 12.40
CA GLY A 205 5.48 12.01 13.84
C GLY A 205 6.75 11.31 14.30
N ARG A 206 7.07 11.46 15.59
CA ARG A 206 8.16 10.77 16.26
C ARG A 206 7.70 10.29 17.63
N VAL A 207 8.12 9.08 17.99
CA VAL A 207 7.85 8.55 19.33
C VAL A 207 8.72 9.30 20.33
N PRO A 208 8.14 9.88 21.41
CA PRO A 208 8.93 10.57 22.41
C PRO A 208 9.89 9.59 23.11
N THR A 209 11.18 9.91 23.10
CA THR A 209 12.23 9.20 23.85
C THR A 209 12.42 9.85 25.23
N TYR A 210 13.06 9.15 26.18
CA TYR A 210 13.26 9.67 27.54
C TYR A 210 14.09 10.98 27.58
N ASP A 211 14.84 11.28 26.53
CA ASP A 211 15.63 12.51 26.37
C ASP A 211 14.87 13.65 25.65
N ALA A 212 13.59 13.46 25.30
CA ALA A 212 12.82 14.37 24.43
C ALA A 212 12.29 15.63 25.15
N TYR A 213 13.03 16.17 26.12
CA TYR A 213 12.49 17.20 27.01
C TYR A 213 12.19 18.55 26.33
N GLN A 214 12.72 18.90 25.15
CA GLN A 214 12.49 20.28 24.63
C GLN A 214 12.34 20.51 23.11
N GLN A 215 12.63 19.58 22.18
CA GLN A 215 12.68 19.97 20.75
C GLN A 215 12.22 18.96 19.69
N ASN A 216 11.63 17.83 20.07
CA ASN A 216 11.11 16.89 19.08
C ASN A 216 9.62 17.16 18.84
N GLY A 217 9.27 17.53 17.60
CA GLY A 217 7.87 17.78 17.27
C GLY A 217 7.04 16.51 17.41
N LEU A 218 5.90 16.62 18.08
CA LEU A 218 5.01 15.50 18.33
C LEU A 218 3.96 15.37 17.22
N LEU A 219 3.56 14.13 16.94
CA LEU A 219 2.28 13.90 16.28
C LEU A 219 1.18 14.32 17.25
N LEU A 220 0.27 15.19 16.84
CA LEU A 220 -0.82 15.71 17.67
C LEU A 220 -2.07 14.85 17.55
N ASP A 221 -2.49 14.59 16.31
CA ASP A 221 -3.60 13.72 15.96
C ASP A 221 -3.48 13.27 14.49
N GLY A 222 -4.30 12.31 14.09
CA GLY A 222 -4.40 11.91 12.69
C GLY A 222 -5.18 10.64 12.48
N GLU A 223 -5.25 10.23 11.23
CA GLU A 223 -5.84 8.98 10.77
C GLU A 223 -5.03 8.40 9.62
N ILE A 224 -4.95 7.07 9.61
CA ILE A 224 -4.39 6.32 8.50
C ILE A 224 -5.48 5.43 7.91
N HIS A 225 -5.70 5.59 6.61
CA HIS A 225 -6.61 4.78 5.82
C HIS A 225 -5.80 3.87 4.92
N MET A 226 -6.11 2.58 4.91
CA MET A 226 -5.54 1.68 3.92
C MET A 226 -6.53 1.51 2.76
N ILE A 227 -6.06 1.81 1.55
CA ILE A 227 -6.75 1.48 0.31
C ILE A 227 -6.08 0.23 -0.24
N ALA A 228 -6.88 -0.80 -0.47
CA ALA A 228 -6.41 -2.04 -1.03
C ALA A 228 -7.28 -2.52 -2.17
N LYS A 229 -6.69 -3.38 -2.99
CA LYS A 229 -7.35 -4.01 -4.13
C LYS A 229 -8.03 -5.32 -3.70
N GLN A 230 -9.27 -5.52 -4.13
CA GLN A 230 -10.00 -6.80 -4.02
C GLN A 230 -9.27 -7.90 -4.82
N LEU A 231 -9.50 -9.17 -4.46
CA LEU A 231 -8.76 -10.31 -5.03
C LEU A 231 -9.22 -10.64 -6.45
N LEU A 232 -10.52 -10.55 -6.73
CA LEU A 232 -11.09 -10.97 -8.01
C LEU A 232 -11.53 -9.80 -8.88
N SER A 233 -12.33 -8.87 -8.35
CA SER A 233 -12.85 -7.74 -9.13
C SER A 233 -11.74 -6.78 -9.58
N GLY A 234 -10.67 -6.69 -8.78
CA GLY A 234 -9.65 -5.66 -8.94
C GLY A 234 -10.10 -4.26 -8.52
N ASN A 235 -11.30 -4.10 -7.94
CA ASN A 235 -11.77 -2.84 -7.39
C ASN A 235 -11.00 -2.48 -6.12
N HIS A 236 -10.97 -1.19 -5.80
CA HIS A 236 -10.38 -0.70 -4.56
C HIS A 236 -11.43 -0.63 -3.47
N TYR A 237 -11.04 -1.00 -2.26
CA TYR A 237 -11.86 -0.82 -1.07
C TYR A 237 -11.03 -0.15 0.03
N LYS A 238 -11.74 0.57 0.88
CA LYS A 238 -11.19 1.27 2.02
C LYS A 238 -11.32 0.38 3.26
N VAL A 239 -10.20 0.10 3.91
CA VAL A 239 -10.18 -0.52 5.24
C VAL A 239 -10.53 0.55 6.27
N ASP A 240 -11.18 0.15 7.37
CA ASP A 240 -11.56 1.08 8.42
C ASP A 240 -10.36 1.89 8.92
N PRO A 241 -10.53 3.22 9.12
CA PRO A 241 -9.45 4.08 9.56
C PRO A 241 -8.89 3.64 10.91
N TYR A 242 -7.57 3.72 11.03
CA TYR A 242 -6.95 3.69 12.34
C TYR A 242 -6.66 5.13 12.79
N LYS A 243 -7.17 5.51 13.97
CA LYS A 243 -6.93 6.83 14.56
C LYS A 243 -5.57 6.86 15.26
N LEU A 244 -4.74 7.81 14.87
CA LEU A 244 -3.44 8.06 15.47
C LEU A 244 -3.59 8.95 16.71
N GLN A 245 -2.79 8.68 17.72
CA GLN A 245 -2.81 9.40 18.99
C GLN A 245 -1.57 10.27 19.14
N LEU A 246 -1.64 11.19 20.12
CA LEU A 246 -0.52 12.05 20.49
C LEU A 246 0.76 11.23 20.72
N GLY A 247 1.83 11.58 20.02
CA GLY A 247 3.14 10.93 20.15
C GLY A 247 3.30 9.57 19.47
N ASP A 248 2.30 9.12 18.68
CA ASP A 248 2.49 7.96 17.81
C ASP A 248 3.47 8.30 16.66
N GLY A 249 4.30 7.34 16.28
CA GLY A 249 5.20 7.43 15.13
C GLY A 249 4.78 6.49 14.01
N LEU A 250 4.85 6.95 12.77
CA LEU A 250 4.53 6.13 11.59
C LEU A 250 5.79 5.63 10.88
N GLN A 251 5.82 4.35 10.55
CA GLN A 251 6.86 3.73 9.75
C GLN A 251 6.25 2.84 8.67
N PHE A 252 6.69 3.00 7.43
CA PHE A 252 6.22 2.20 6.29
C PHE A 252 7.20 1.11 5.92
N THR A 253 6.73 0.11 5.18
CA THR A 253 7.56 -0.96 4.60
C THR A 253 7.23 -1.12 3.12
N PRO A 254 8.19 -0.94 2.19
CA PRO A 254 9.62 -0.69 2.40
C PRO A 254 9.93 0.68 3.05
N THR A 255 11.15 0.86 3.56
CA THR A 255 11.57 2.02 4.36
C THR A 255 11.52 3.34 3.60
N GLU A 256 11.68 3.30 2.29
CA GLU A 256 11.59 4.44 1.37
C GLU A 256 10.43 4.20 0.40
N PRO A 257 9.17 4.34 0.87
CA PRO A 257 8.02 4.15 0.01
C PRO A 257 7.83 5.37 -0.89
N LYS A 258 7.32 5.13 -2.10
CA LYS A 258 6.84 6.21 -2.97
C LYS A 258 5.73 6.95 -2.23
N THR A 259 5.95 8.23 -1.99
CA THR A 259 5.06 9.07 -1.20
C THR A 259 4.80 10.35 -1.96
N SER A 260 3.53 10.70 -2.11
CA SER A 260 3.11 11.97 -2.69
C SER A 260 2.08 12.61 -1.78
N GLY A 261 2.15 13.92 -1.61
CA GLY A 261 1.21 14.60 -0.74
C GLY A 261 1.43 16.10 -0.66
N MET A 262 0.88 16.67 0.41
CA MET A 262 0.91 18.10 0.66
C MET A 262 1.06 18.38 2.15
N ILE A 263 1.89 19.35 2.47
CA ILE A 263 2.02 19.96 3.80
C ILE A 263 1.36 21.34 3.74
N THR A 264 0.57 21.63 4.77
CA THR A 264 -0.11 22.92 4.96
C THR A 264 -0.02 23.32 6.42
N PHE A 265 -0.31 24.58 6.72
CA PHE A 265 -0.50 25.04 8.09
C PHE A 265 -1.73 25.95 8.15
N ASP A 266 -2.40 25.93 9.29
CA ASP A 266 -3.63 26.69 9.57
C ASP A 266 -3.48 27.56 10.84
N LEU A 267 -4.56 28.17 11.30
CA LEU A 267 -4.56 28.98 12.54
C LEU A 267 -4.45 28.13 13.81
N ASP A 268 -4.60 26.81 13.69
CA ASP A 268 -4.43 25.88 14.79
C ASP A 268 -2.94 25.57 15.01
N ARG A 269 -2.69 24.66 15.94
CA ARG A 269 -1.34 24.22 16.30
C ARG A 269 -0.76 23.25 15.28
N GLY A 270 0.54 23.38 15.00
CA GLY A 270 1.29 22.43 14.20
C GLY A 270 1.10 22.57 12.68
N LEU A 271 1.53 21.53 11.98
CA LEU A 271 1.46 21.35 10.53
C LEU A 271 0.42 20.28 10.21
N GLN A 272 -0.38 20.50 9.16
CA GLN A 272 -1.28 19.50 8.62
C GLN A 272 -0.64 18.85 7.40
N ILE A 273 -0.56 17.53 7.42
CA ILE A 273 -0.03 16.73 6.31
C ILE A 273 -1.10 15.78 5.80
N VAL A 274 -1.20 15.69 4.47
CA VAL A 274 -1.97 14.67 3.77
C VAL A 274 -1.06 14.01 2.75
N THR A 275 -0.76 12.73 2.93
CA THR A 275 0.10 11.96 2.03
C THR A 275 -0.55 10.65 1.61
N ILE A 276 -0.25 10.23 0.39
CA ILE A 276 -0.52 8.93 -0.16
C ILE A 276 0.82 8.20 -0.22
N VAL A 277 0.89 7.04 0.43
CA VAL A 277 2.10 6.24 0.56
C VAL A 277 1.87 4.86 -0.05
N GLU A 278 2.65 4.49 -1.05
CA GLU A 278 2.62 3.14 -1.63
C GLU A 278 3.50 2.21 -0.78
N ALA A 279 2.87 1.32 -0.02
CA ALA A 279 3.58 0.43 0.90
C ALA A 279 2.86 -0.91 1.08
N ASN A 280 3.63 -1.92 1.51
CA ASN A 280 3.09 -3.25 1.84
C ASN A 280 2.43 -3.28 3.22
N SER A 281 2.96 -2.49 4.15
CA SER A 281 2.43 -2.36 5.50
C SER A 281 2.84 -1.05 6.13
N ALA A 282 2.05 -0.60 7.11
CA ALA A 282 2.39 0.48 8.01
C ALA A 282 2.55 -0.07 9.43
N THR A 283 3.50 0.47 10.19
CA THR A 283 3.71 0.16 11.60
C THR A 283 3.56 1.45 12.40
N ILE A 284 2.64 1.43 13.36
CA ILE A 284 2.46 2.50 14.32
C ILE A 284 3.30 2.14 15.54
N ASN A 285 4.31 2.96 15.80
CA ASN A 285 5.14 2.87 16.98
C ASN A 285 4.53 3.76 18.06
N LYS A 286 4.13 3.17 19.17
CA LYS A 286 3.60 3.90 20.32
C LYS A 286 4.67 4.13 21.38
N PHE A 287 4.40 5.06 22.28
CA PHE A 287 5.19 5.24 23.50
C PHE A 287 5.37 3.92 24.26
N ARG A 288 6.56 3.69 24.82
CA ARG A 288 6.99 2.42 25.47
C ARG A 288 7.15 1.21 24.53
N GLY A 289 7.30 1.43 23.22
CA GLY A 289 7.72 0.39 22.29
C GLY A 289 6.62 -0.57 21.83
N THR A 290 5.35 -0.27 22.11
CA THR A 290 4.23 -1.04 21.53
C THR A 290 4.16 -0.77 20.03
N LYS A 291 4.18 -1.83 19.21
CA LYS A 291 4.12 -1.72 17.75
C LYS A 291 2.81 -2.33 17.23
N LEU A 292 2.04 -1.56 16.48
CA LEU A 292 0.83 -2.03 15.81
C LEU A 292 1.07 -2.06 14.31
N LYS A 293 1.02 -3.24 13.71
CA LYS A 293 1.22 -3.42 12.28
C LYS A 293 -0.12 -3.43 11.55
N ILE A 294 -0.33 -2.44 10.70
CA ILE A 294 -1.45 -2.38 9.76
C ILE A 294 -0.99 -3.03 8.46
N ARG A 295 -1.65 -4.12 8.10
CA ARG A 295 -1.45 -4.83 6.84
C ARG A 295 -2.77 -5.37 6.35
N ASN A 296 -2.95 -5.41 5.04
CA ASN A 296 -4.08 -6.11 4.46
C ASN A 296 -3.70 -7.58 4.21
N ASN A 297 -4.14 -8.47 5.07
CA ASN A 297 -3.90 -9.90 4.92
C ASN A 297 -4.94 -10.54 3.97
N LEU A 298 -4.66 -11.77 3.55
CA LEU A 298 -5.55 -12.54 2.66
C LEU A 298 -6.98 -12.62 3.23
N TRP A 299 -7.12 -12.87 4.53
CA TRP A 299 -8.43 -13.00 5.19
C TRP A 299 -9.26 -11.70 5.16
N SER A 300 -8.63 -10.56 5.40
CA SER A 300 -9.26 -9.23 5.28
C SER A 300 -9.70 -8.95 3.85
N LYS A 301 -8.88 -9.33 2.86
CA LYS A 301 -9.26 -9.26 1.44
C LYS A 301 -10.44 -10.16 1.11
N MET A 302 -10.43 -11.41 1.59
CA MET A 302 -11.51 -12.37 1.36
C MET A 302 -12.84 -11.89 1.96
N GLY A 303 -12.82 -11.33 3.17
CA GLY A 303 -14.04 -10.83 3.83
C GLY A 303 -14.66 -9.59 3.17
N LYS A 304 -13.95 -8.92 2.27
CA LYS A 304 -14.39 -7.68 1.60
C LYS A 304 -14.59 -7.86 0.10
N ASP A 305 -14.50 -9.08 -0.43
CA ASP A 305 -14.64 -9.38 -1.86
C ASP A 305 -15.95 -10.15 -2.13
N GLU A 306 -16.96 -9.44 -2.64
CA GLU A 306 -18.28 -10.02 -2.94
C GLU A 306 -18.23 -11.05 -4.08
N GLU A 307 -17.34 -10.87 -5.06
CA GLU A 307 -17.18 -11.81 -6.17
C GLU A 307 -16.60 -13.16 -5.71
N LEU A 308 -15.84 -13.13 -4.60
CA LEU A 308 -15.34 -14.34 -3.98
C LEU A 308 -16.49 -15.21 -3.46
N VAL A 309 -17.57 -14.61 -2.94
CA VAL A 309 -18.76 -15.35 -2.46
C VAL A 309 -19.40 -16.13 -3.61
N ILE A 310 -19.55 -15.51 -4.77
CA ILE A 310 -20.08 -16.16 -5.98
C ILE A 310 -19.15 -17.29 -6.41
N THR A 311 -17.83 -17.05 -6.37
CA THR A 311 -16.83 -18.05 -6.73
C THR A 311 -16.86 -19.26 -5.80
N TRP A 312 -17.05 -19.06 -4.49
CA TRP A 312 -17.25 -20.14 -3.51
C TRP A 312 -18.48 -20.97 -3.81
N ALA A 313 -19.60 -20.33 -4.19
CA ALA A 313 -20.81 -21.04 -4.59
C ALA A 313 -20.55 -21.94 -5.80
N ILE A 314 -19.79 -21.48 -6.81
CA ILE A 314 -19.39 -22.29 -7.97
C ILE A 314 -18.48 -23.45 -7.55
N MET A 315 -17.50 -23.21 -6.67
CA MET A 315 -16.59 -24.24 -6.16
C MET A 315 -17.31 -25.36 -5.42
N LEU A 316 -18.43 -25.09 -4.76
CA LEU A 316 -19.25 -26.11 -4.10
C LEU A 316 -20.25 -26.77 -5.06
N ALA A 317 -20.91 -25.99 -5.92
CA ALA A 317 -21.97 -26.47 -6.79
C ALA A 317 -21.46 -27.39 -7.91
N VAL A 318 -20.30 -27.07 -8.52
CA VAL A 318 -19.80 -27.82 -9.69
C VAL A 318 -19.38 -29.25 -9.32
N PRO A 319 -18.55 -29.50 -8.28
CA PRO A 319 -18.24 -30.86 -7.86
C PRO A 319 -19.50 -31.64 -7.42
N GLY A 320 -20.40 -31.00 -6.67
CA GLY A 320 -21.66 -31.61 -6.24
C GLY A 320 -22.52 -32.04 -7.44
N SER A 321 -22.61 -31.20 -8.47
CA SER A 321 -23.33 -31.51 -9.71
C SER A 321 -22.68 -32.67 -10.47
N ILE A 322 -21.34 -32.71 -10.57
CA ILE A 322 -20.60 -33.80 -11.21
C ILE A 322 -20.90 -35.13 -10.52
N VAL A 323 -20.82 -35.17 -9.18
CA VAL A 323 -21.14 -36.37 -8.38
C VAL A 323 -22.61 -36.77 -8.58
N PHE A 324 -23.53 -35.80 -8.54
CA PHE A 324 -24.95 -36.04 -8.75
C PHE A 324 -25.24 -36.68 -10.12
N PHE A 325 -24.68 -36.13 -11.20
CA PHE A 325 -24.87 -36.69 -12.55
C PHE A 325 -24.25 -38.08 -12.69
N ILE A 326 -23.08 -38.34 -12.11
CA ILE A 326 -22.48 -39.68 -12.12
C ILE A 326 -23.38 -40.68 -11.38
N ARG A 327 -23.91 -40.31 -10.20
CA ARG A 327 -24.86 -41.14 -9.44
C ARG A 327 -26.17 -41.37 -10.18
N LEU A 328 -26.69 -40.37 -10.89
CA LEU A 328 -27.88 -40.51 -11.71
C LEU A 328 -27.66 -41.52 -12.86
N LEU A 329 -26.53 -41.44 -13.55
CA LEU A 329 -26.14 -42.40 -14.57
C LEU A 329 -25.97 -43.82 -14.00
N TYR A 330 -25.38 -43.92 -12.81
CA TYR A 330 -25.24 -45.18 -12.09
C TYR A 330 -26.60 -45.81 -11.77
N PHE A 331 -27.51 -45.05 -11.13
CA PHE A 331 -28.84 -45.50 -10.77
C PHE A 331 -29.65 -45.95 -12.00
N HIS A 332 -29.58 -45.17 -13.09
CA HIS A 332 -30.27 -45.51 -14.32
C HIS A 332 -29.74 -46.80 -14.97
N SER A 333 -28.41 -47.01 -14.94
CA SER A 333 -27.78 -48.25 -15.40
C SER A 333 -28.23 -49.45 -14.57
N GLU A 334 -28.28 -49.31 -13.24
CA GLU A 334 -28.72 -50.39 -12.34
C GLU A 334 -30.19 -50.79 -12.57
N MET A 335 -31.08 -49.80 -12.73
CA MET A 335 -32.50 -50.03 -13.05
C MET A 335 -32.68 -50.78 -14.37
N LYS A 336 -31.87 -50.44 -15.39
CA LYS A 336 -31.95 -51.13 -16.68
C LYS A 336 -31.49 -52.59 -16.57
N LEU A 337 -30.42 -52.86 -15.84
CA LEU A 337 -29.92 -54.23 -15.61
C LEU A 337 -30.94 -55.09 -14.85
N LYS A 338 -31.62 -54.54 -13.85
CA LYS A 338 -32.70 -55.24 -13.13
C LYS A 338 -33.88 -55.59 -14.05
N ASN A 339 -34.28 -54.66 -14.92
CA ASN A 339 -35.37 -54.91 -15.87
C ASN A 339 -35.01 -56.00 -16.90
N GLU A 340 -33.79 -55.97 -17.44
CA GLU A 340 -33.30 -56.98 -18.40
C GLU A 340 -33.21 -58.38 -17.77
N GLN A 341 -32.81 -58.50 -16.50
CA GLN A 341 -32.82 -59.78 -15.77
C GLN A 341 -34.25 -60.31 -15.55
N SER A 342 -35.21 -59.46 -15.15
CA SER A 342 -36.60 -59.89 -14.96
C SER A 342 -37.27 -60.37 -16.25
N SER A 343 -36.85 -59.86 -17.42
CA SER A 343 -37.39 -60.28 -18.73
C SER A 343 -36.82 -61.60 -19.26
N HIS A 344 -35.71 -62.09 -18.68
CA HIS A 344 -35.11 -63.37 -19.04
C HIS A 344 -35.58 -64.53 -18.14
N ASP A 345 -36.16 -64.21 -16.98
CA ASP A 345 -36.72 -65.18 -16.03
C ASP A 345 -38.23 -65.43 -16.23
N CYS A 346 -38.85 -64.77 -17.22
CA CYS A 346 -40.20 -65.09 -17.75
C CYS A 346 -40.06 -65.73 -19.12
#